data_AF-A0A515A231-F1
#
_entry.id   AF-A0A515A231-F1
#
_cell.length_a   1.000
_cell.length_b   1.000
_cell.length_c   1.000
_cell.angle_alpha   90.00
_cell.angle_beta   90.00
_cell.angle_gamma   90.00
#
_symmetry.space_group_name_H-M   'P 1'
#
loop_
_entity.id
_entity.type
_entity.pdbx_description
1 polymer ?
#
loop_
_entity_poly.entity_id
_entity_poly.type
_entity_poly.pdbx_seq_one_letter_code
_entity_poly.pdbx_strand_id
1 'polypeptide(L)'
;MNTFVMPLLLLCSISFFTLETPEKPQATKKDHPTKLAHYQVGAYLTADGKKLRINVNKDLEGRVSLQLLDQRGKLYYDQILDTGETIARLSLDITDLADGDYKLKISNGLEMEIREIKIMTKQPATFTRSITVL
;
A
#
# COMPACT_ATOMS: atom_id res chain seq x y z
N MET A 1 41.32 -57.97 -46.11
CA MET A 1 41.69 -56.57 -46.45
C MET A 1 41.41 -55.73 -45.21
N ASN A 2 42.35 -55.69 -44.26
CA ASN A 2 43.29 -54.57 -44.04
C ASN A 2 42.56 -53.21 -43.91
N THR A 3 42.33 -52.74 -42.68
CA THR A 3 43.17 -51.80 -41.88
C THR A 3 42.64 -50.37 -41.99
N PHE A 4 42.30 -49.71 -40.88
CA PHE A 4 43.15 -48.64 -40.31
C PHE A 4 42.62 -48.15 -38.96
N VAL A 5 43.57 -47.87 -38.09
CA VAL A 5 43.45 -47.51 -36.67
C VAL A 5 43.77 -46.02 -36.56
N MET A 6 43.08 -45.24 -35.71
CA MET A 6 43.68 -44.18 -34.89
C MET A 6 42.66 -43.47 -33.99
N PRO A 7 42.88 -43.43 -32.66
CA PRO A 7 42.18 -42.55 -31.74
C PRO A 7 43.00 -41.27 -31.52
N LEU A 8 42.37 -40.10 -31.64
CA LEU A 8 42.98 -38.83 -31.25
C LEU A 8 42.43 -38.42 -29.88
N LEU A 9 43.25 -38.63 -28.85
CA LEU A 9 43.03 -38.13 -27.50
C LEU A 9 43.11 -36.61 -27.51
N LEU A 10 42.00 -35.94 -27.20
CA LEU A 10 42.00 -34.53 -26.85
C LEU A 10 41.63 -34.40 -25.36
N LEU A 11 42.65 -34.40 -24.50
CA LEU A 11 42.53 -34.04 -23.09
C LEU A 11 42.31 -32.52 -23.02
N CYS A 12 41.08 -32.09 -22.77
CA CYS A 12 40.78 -30.70 -22.45
C CYS A 12 40.65 -30.58 -20.92
N SER A 13 41.70 -30.10 -20.29
CA SER A 13 41.75 -29.75 -18.87
C SER A 13 40.69 -28.70 -18.54
N ILE A 14 39.71 -29.08 -17.71
CA ILE A 14 38.67 -28.18 -17.20
C ILE A 14 39.25 -27.46 -15.98
N SER A 15 39.56 -26.18 -16.13
CA SER A 15 39.87 -25.30 -15.00
C SER A 15 38.58 -24.98 -14.25
N PHE A 16 38.43 -25.49 -13.03
CA PHE A 16 37.36 -25.09 -12.12
C PHE A 16 37.69 -23.70 -11.57
N PHE A 17 36.97 -22.67 -12.05
CA PHE A 17 36.92 -21.38 -11.39
C PHE A 17 35.88 -21.47 -10.26
N THR A 18 36.32 -21.46 -9.02
CA THR A 18 35.44 -21.23 -7.86
C THR A 18 35.11 -19.75 -7.79
N LEU A 19 33.87 -19.39 -8.12
CA LEU A 19 33.31 -18.08 -7.81
C LEU A 19 33.01 -18.04 -6.31
N GLU A 20 33.89 -17.41 -5.54
CA GLU A 20 33.59 -17.01 -4.16
C GLU A 20 32.48 -15.96 -4.21
N THR A 21 31.30 -16.34 -3.75
CA THR A 21 30.17 -15.42 -3.61
C THR A 21 30.42 -14.62 -2.34
N PRO A 22 30.44 -13.28 -2.36
CA PRO A 22 30.59 -12.51 -1.14
C PRO A 22 29.38 -12.79 -0.23
N GLU A 23 29.65 -13.41 0.92
CA GLU A 23 28.65 -13.62 1.97
C GLU A 23 28.10 -12.27 2.40
N LYS A 24 26.84 -12.03 2.04
CA LYS A 24 26.07 -10.86 2.45
C LYS A 24 25.91 -10.94 3.98
N PRO A 25 26.18 -9.87 4.76
CA PRO A 25 26.00 -9.90 6.20
C PRO A 25 24.58 -10.34 6.53
N GLN A 26 24.46 -11.48 7.19
CA GLN A 26 23.19 -12.01 7.66
C GLN A 26 22.70 -11.07 8.77
N ALA A 27 21.83 -10.13 8.39
CA ALA A 27 21.12 -9.30 9.33
C ALA A 27 20.39 -10.23 10.30
N THR A 28 20.87 -10.27 11.54
CA THR A 28 20.22 -10.95 12.64
C THR A 28 18.89 -10.24 12.89
N LYS A 29 17.85 -10.63 12.16
CA LYS A 29 16.49 -10.31 12.53
C LYS A 29 16.26 -11.00 13.87
N LYS A 30 16.35 -10.23 14.95
CA LYS A 30 15.70 -10.58 16.21
C LYS A 30 14.23 -10.76 15.88
N ASP A 31 13.84 -12.01 15.69
CA ASP A 31 12.46 -12.43 15.49
C ASP A 31 11.74 -12.38 16.83
N HIS A 32 11.58 -11.16 17.36
CA HIS A 32 10.62 -10.94 18.41
C HIS A 32 9.25 -10.85 17.72
N PRO A 33 8.29 -11.71 18.07
CA PRO A 33 6.95 -11.59 17.52
C PRO A 33 6.46 -10.18 17.79
N THR A 34 6.31 -9.39 16.73
CA THR A 34 5.75 -8.05 16.84
C THR A 34 4.32 -8.24 17.28
N LYS A 35 4.02 -7.88 18.52
CA LYS A 35 2.66 -7.97 19.05
C LYS A 35 1.75 -7.17 18.14
N LEU A 36 0.75 -7.83 17.58
CA LEU A 36 -0.20 -7.22 16.66
C LEU A 36 -1.18 -6.35 17.46
N ALA A 37 -1.45 -5.16 16.96
CA ALA A 37 -2.43 -4.27 17.57
C ALA A 37 -3.83 -4.70 17.15
N HIS A 38 -4.74 -4.88 18.11
CA HIS A 38 -6.17 -4.81 17.83
C HIS A 38 -6.55 -3.35 17.63
N TYR A 39 -7.47 -3.10 16.70
CA TYR A 39 -7.88 -1.75 16.35
C TYR A 39 -9.36 -1.65 16.00
N GLN A 40 -9.89 -0.44 16.17
CA GLN A 40 -11.23 -0.05 15.75
C GLN A 40 -11.13 1.20 14.87
N VAL A 41 -11.89 1.20 13.79
CA VAL A 41 -11.86 2.29 12.79
C VAL A 41 -13.27 2.82 12.53
N GLY A 42 -13.38 4.13 12.47
CA GLY A 42 -14.54 4.83 11.92
C GLY A 42 -14.09 5.80 10.84
N ALA A 43 -14.63 5.66 9.62
CA ALA A 43 -14.32 6.53 8.49
C ALA A 43 -15.61 7.03 7.83
N TYR A 44 -15.68 8.34 7.55
CA TYR A 44 -16.84 8.97 6.91
C TYR A 44 -16.48 10.26 6.18
N LEU A 45 -17.25 10.59 5.15
CA LEU A 45 -17.17 11.86 4.44
C LEU A 45 -17.94 12.94 5.20
N THR A 46 -17.41 14.17 5.21
CA THR A 46 -18.17 15.33 5.68
C THR A 46 -19.37 15.61 4.78
N ALA A 47 -20.39 16.29 5.31
CA ALA A 47 -21.63 16.55 4.56
C ALA A 47 -21.45 17.40 3.29
N ASP A 48 -20.38 18.21 3.24
CA ASP A 48 -19.97 18.98 2.07
C ASP A 48 -19.13 18.16 1.07
N GLY A 49 -18.78 16.92 1.40
CA GLY A 49 -17.98 16.02 0.56
C GLY A 49 -16.51 16.41 0.42
N LYS A 50 -16.04 17.44 1.14
CA LYS A 50 -14.69 17.99 0.96
C LYS A 50 -13.63 17.29 1.79
N LYS A 51 -14.03 16.63 2.87
CA LYS A 51 -13.09 16.01 3.82
C LYS A 51 -13.47 14.57 4.12
N LEU A 52 -12.46 13.71 4.17
CA LEU A 52 -12.57 12.37 4.71
C LEU A 52 -12.07 12.37 6.16
N ARG A 53 -12.95 12.05 7.10
CA ARG A 53 -12.63 11.87 8.51
C ARG A 53 -12.31 10.41 8.78
N ILE A 54 -11.17 10.16 9.42
CA ILE A 54 -10.75 8.81 9.81
C ILE A 54 -10.36 8.85 11.29
N ASN A 55 -10.99 7.98 12.06
CA ASN A 55 -10.75 7.83 13.49
C ASN A 55 -10.27 6.41 13.74
N VAL A 56 -9.12 6.28 14.38
CA VAL A 56 -8.53 4.99 14.74
C VAL A 56 -8.31 5.00 16.23
N ASN A 57 -8.76 3.94 16.90
CA ASN A 57 -8.33 3.59 18.23
C ASN A 57 -7.64 2.23 18.12
N LYS A 58 -6.43 2.09 18.65
CA LYS A 58 -5.71 0.82 18.73
C LYS A 58 -5.20 0.59 20.14
N ASP A 59 -5.04 -0.68 20.49
CA ASP A 59 -4.41 -1.08 21.74
C ASP A 59 -2.92 -0.68 21.74
N LEU A 60 -2.32 -0.66 22.94
CA LEU A 60 -0.89 -0.40 23.11
C LEU A 60 -0.06 -1.47 22.39
N GLU A 61 1.07 -1.04 21.82
CA GLU A 61 1.98 -1.85 21.03
C GLU A 61 1.40 -2.21 19.65
N GLY A 62 2.22 -2.75 18.75
CA GLY A 62 1.83 -3.05 17.37
C GLY A 62 1.61 -1.82 16.48
N ARG A 63 1.77 -2.02 15.17
CA ARG A 63 1.62 -0.97 14.15
C ARG A 63 0.29 -1.12 13.42
N VAL A 64 -0.30 -0.01 13.01
CA VAL A 64 -1.47 0.00 12.12
C VAL A 64 -1.20 0.92 10.94
N SER A 65 -1.21 0.40 9.72
CA SER A 65 -1.10 1.18 8.48
C SER A 65 -2.48 1.59 7.98
N LEU A 66 -2.59 2.81 7.47
CA LEU A 66 -3.75 3.36 6.79
C LEU A 66 -3.34 3.85 5.41
N GLN A 67 -4.03 3.36 4.38
CA GLN A 67 -3.75 3.73 3.00
C GLN A 67 -5.04 4.07 2.27
N LEU A 68 -5.08 5.22 1.59
CA LEU A 68 -6.15 5.58 0.67
C LEU A 68 -5.69 5.34 -0.76
N LEU A 69 -6.41 4.49 -1.49
CA LEU A 69 -6.10 4.15 -2.88
C LEU A 69 -7.31 4.37 -3.79
N ASP A 70 -7.08 4.66 -5.06
CA ASP A 70 -8.13 4.59 -6.09
C ASP A 70 -8.38 3.14 -6.56
N GLN A 71 -9.33 2.96 -7.48
CA GLN A 71 -9.62 1.66 -8.11
C GLN A 71 -8.42 1.04 -8.85
N ARG A 72 -7.47 1.87 -9.30
CA ARG A 72 -6.27 1.44 -10.04
C ARG A 72 -5.12 1.10 -9.09
N GLY A 73 -5.30 1.25 -7.79
CA GLY A 73 -4.28 1.05 -6.77
C GLY A 73 -3.29 2.22 -6.64
N LYS A 74 -3.58 3.39 -7.22
CA LYS A 74 -2.78 4.60 -6.99
C LYS A 74 -2.97 5.05 -5.56
N LEU A 75 -1.86 5.24 -4.85
CA LEU A 75 -1.82 5.69 -3.46
C LEU A 75 -1.98 7.21 -3.38
N TYR A 76 -2.95 7.67 -2.59
CA TYR A 76 -3.23 9.08 -2.32
C TYR A 76 -2.91 9.48 -0.87
N TYR A 77 -2.88 8.50 0.03
CA TYR A 77 -2.53 8.71 1.43
C TYR A 77 -1.90 7.46 2.01
N ASP A 78 -0.87 7.64 2.85
CA ASP A 78 -0.20 6.57 3.58
C ASP A 78 0.24 7.10 4.95
N GLN A 79 -0.25 6.46 6.00
CA GLN A 79 0.16 6.75 7.37
C GLN A 79 0.28 5.45 8.17
N ILE A 80 1.27 5.40 9.06
CA ILE A 80 1.43 4.32 10.02
C ILE A 80 1.25 4.91 11.42
N LEU A 81 0.39 4.30 12.23
CA LEU A 81 0.40 4.49 13.68
C LEU A 81 1.42 3.53 14.27
N ASP A 82 2.47 4.06 14.90
CA ASP A 82 3.53 3.26 15.50
C ASP A 82 3.12 2.71 16.88
N THR A 83 4.00 1.91 17.50
CA THR A 83 3.75 1.15 18.72
C THR A 83 3.31 2.02 19.91
N GLY A 84 3.80 3.25 20.01
CA GLY A 84 3.46 4.20 21.08
C GLY A 84 2.18 5.00 20.87
N GLU A 85 1.60 4.96 19.67
CA GLU A 85 0.40 5.74 19.33
C GLU A 85 -0.85 4.88 19.53
N THR A 86 -1.85 5.34 20.28
CA THR A 86 -3.08 4.55 20.51
C THR A 86 -4.30 5.13 19.81
N ILE A 87 -4.24 6.39 19.40
CA ILE A 87 -5.36 7.11 18.79
C ILE A 87 -4.85 7.94 17.62
N ALA A 88 -5.56 7.89 16.49
CA ALA A 88 -5.39 8.85 15.39
C ALA A 88 -6.74 9.45 14.99
N ARG A 89 -6.74 10.76 14.73
CA ARG A 89 -7.91 11.55 14.34
C ARG A 89 -7.55 12.38 13.12
N LEU A 90 -7.80 11.83 11.94
CA LEU A 90 -7.36 12.37 10.67
C LEU A 90 -8.50 13.10 9.95
N SER A 91 -8.12 14.14 9.22
CA SER A 91 -9.01 14.95 8.40
C SER A 91 -8.33 15.22 7.07
N LEU A 92 -8.54 14.32 6.12
CA LEU A 92 -7.93 14.43 4.81
C LEU A 92 -8.77 15.39 3.98
N ASP A 93 -8.12 16.40 3.40
CA ASP A 93 -8.74 17.19 2.35
C ASP A 93 -8.77 16.36 1.06
N ILE A 94 -9.94 16.28 0.45
CA ILE A 94 -10.16 15.47 -0.74
C ILE A 94 -10.73 16.26 -1.92
N THR A 95 -10.70 17.58 -1.87
CA THR A 95 -11.25 18.41 -2.95
C THR A 95 -10.54 18.24 -4.29
N ASP A 96 -9.26 17.85 -4.26
CA ASP A 96 -8.43 17.68 -5.46
C ASP A 96 -8.46 16.23 -6.00
N LEU A 97 -9.21 15.35 -5.33
CA LEU A 97 -9.48 13.99 -5.82
C LEU A 97 -10.60 14.03 -6.84
N ALA A 98 -10.45 13.25 -7.90
CA ALA A 98 -11.51 13.08 -8.89
C ALA A 98 -12.69 12.30 -8.28
N ASP A 99 -13.87 12.53 -8.84
CA ASP A 99 -15.04 11.72 -8.51
C ASP A 99 -14.78 10.25 -8.84
N GLY A 100 -15.18 9.36 -7.94
CA GLY A 100 -14.98 7.94 -8.11
C GLY A 100 -14.96 7.16 -6.81
N ASP A 101 -14.63 5.87 -6.95
CA ASP A 101 -14.58 4.92 -5.86
C ASP A 101 -13.15 4.75 -5.36
N TYR A 102 -12.98 4.87 -4.06
CA TYR A 102 -11.72 4.77 -3.35
C TYR A 102 -11.77 3.68 -2.30
N LYS A 103 -10.61 3.15 -1.94
CA LYS A 103 -10.44 2.12 -0.92
C LYS A 103 -9.56 2.66 0.18
N LEU A 104 -10.10 2.74 1.39
CA LEU A 104 -9.30 2.93 2.60
C LEU A 104 -8.92 1.54 3.13
N LYS A 105 -7.65 1.18 2.99
CA LYS A 105 -7.08 -0.04 3.55
C LYS A 105 -6.52 0.26 4.94
N ILE A 106 -6.88 -0.56 5.91
CA ILE A 106 -6.32 -0.55 7.25
C ILE A 106 -5.74 -1.93 7.55
N SER A 107 -4.53 -2.00 8.10
CA SER A 107 -3.91 -3.29 8.43
C SER A 107 -2.97 -3.18 9.62
N ASN A 108 -2.92 -4.24 10.44
CA ASN A 108 -1.89 -4.41 11.48
C ASN A 108 -0.74 -5.34 11.04
N GLY A 109 -0.71 -5.74 9.76
CA GLY A 109 0.25 -6.68 9.19
C GLY A 109 -0.21 -8.15 9.16
N LEU A 110 -1.23 -8.52 9.94
CA LEU A 110 -1.87 -9.84 9.87
C LEU A 110 -3.30 -9.72 9.31
N GLU A 111 -4.08 -8.83 9.90
CA GLU A 111 -5.45 -8.53 9.50
C GLU A 111 -5.47 -7.32 8.57
N MET A 112 -6.43 -7.32 7.64
CA MET A 112 -6.69 -6.20 6.74
C MET A 112 -8.18 -5.94 6.63
N GLU A 113 -8.57 -4.69 6.83
CA GLU A 113 -9.91 -4.18 6.61
C GLU A 113 -9.89 -3.23 5.41
N ILE A 114 -10.89 -3.33 4.53
CA ILE A 114 -11.05 -2.43 3.39
C ILE A 114 -12.40 -1.73 3.51
N ARG A 115 -12.39 -0.40 3.50
CA ARG A 115 -13.60 0.43 3.44
C ARG A 115 -13.70 1.10 2.08
N GLU A 116 -14.85 0.93 1.43
CA GLU A 116 -15.16 1.60 0.18
C GLU A 116 -15.66 3.02 0.45
N ILE A 117 -15.12 3.99 -0.28
CA ILE A 117 -15.45 5.41 -0.14
C ILE A 117 -15.77 5.96 -1.51
N LYS A 118 -16.99 6.47 -1.68
CA LYS A 118 -17.45 7.08 -2.92
C LYS A 118 -17.35 8.60 -2.82
N ILE A 119 -16.45 9.19 -3.60
CA ILE A 119 -16.28 10.64 -3.70
C ILE A 119 -17.14 11.13 -4.88
N MET A 120 -18.02 12.09 -4.61
CA MET A 120 -18.88 12.71 -5.62
C MET A 120 -18.98 14.20 -5.37
N THR A 121 -18.61 15.01 -6.35
CA THR A 121 -18.84 16.44 -6.35
C THR A 121 -20.31 16.74 -6.63
N LYS A 122 -20.89 17.69 -5.89
CA LYS A 122 -22.21 18.22 -6.24
C LYS A 122 -22.05 19.19 -7.39
N GLN A 123 -22.68 18.90 -8.53
CA GLN A 123 -22.75 19.85 -9.65
C GLN A 123 -23.36 21.17 -9.16
N PRO A 124 -22.76 22.34 -9.46
CA PRO A 124 -23.38 23.62 -9.14
C PRO A 124 -24.72 23.76 -9.89
N ALA A 125 -25.80 24.06 -9.16
CA ALA A 125 -27.07 24.38 -9.79
C ALA A 125 -26.98 25.79 -10.43
N THR A 126 -26.92 25.85 -11.76
CA THR A 126 -27.07 27.11 -12.50
C THR A 126 -28.53 27.52 -12.53
N PHE A 127 -28.88 28.59 -11.79
CA PHE A 127 -30.19 29.22 -11.88
C PHE A 127 -30.18 30.25 -13.01
N THR A 128 -30.87 29.96 -14.11
CA THR A 128 -31.10 30.95 -15.17
C THR A 128 -32.31 31.82 -14.79
N ARG A 129 -32.11 33.14 -14.69
CA ARG A 129 -33.20 34.11 -14.55
C ARG A 129 -33.49 34.75 -15.91
N SER A 130 -34.71 34.62 -16.39
CA SER A 130 -35.22 35.38 -17.55
C SER A 130 -35.84 36.68 -17.06
N ILE A 131 -35.39 37.82 -17.58
CA ILE A 131 -36.04 39.11 -17.39
C ILE A 131 -36.85 39.40 -18.65
N THR A 132 -38.16 39.55 -18.52
CA THR A 132 -39.02 40.06 -19.59
C THR A 132 -39.13 41.56 -19.41
N VAL A 133 -38.79 42.33 -20.44
CA VAL A 133 -39.05 43.77 -20.51
C VAL A 133 -40.33 43.95 -21.32
N LEU A 134 -41.30 44.66 -20.74
CA LEU A 134 -42.58 45.04 -21.37
C LEU A 134 -42.46 46.38 -22.08
#